data_AF-A0AAV7VJW9-F1
#
_entry.id   AF-A0AAV7VJW9-F1
#
_cell.length_a   1.000
_cell.length_b   1.000
_cell.length_c   1.000
_cell.angle_alpha   90.00
_cell.angle_beta   90.00
_cell.angle_gamma   90.00
#
_symmetry.space_group_name_H-M   'P 1'
#
loop_
_entity.id
_entity.type
_entity.pdbx_description
1 polymer ?
#
loop_
_entity_poly.entity_id
_entity_poly.type
_entity_poly.pdbx_seq_one_letter_code
_entity_poly.pdbx_strand_id
1 'polypeptide(L)'
;MRALSPNYRLRLLHFKFLHRLYYTPKRLHSMGLLADACCARCGAQDAGFLHLAWECAEVYNFWEEIRRSIAEMIEVEVPLSPKIALLGYMDEVQGPHRRLVGLLMLLAKRRVAMCWSRGRAPRRSDWLRDAAFCHDQLLVFWELMPEGSRPKDIWAPLNEYLATQTERAA
;
A
#
# COMPACT_ATOMS: atom_id res chain seq x y z
N MET A 1 14.01 -11.67 -7.44
CA MET A 1 12.85 -10.75 -7.32
C MET A 1 13.09 -9.52 -8.19
N ARG A 2 12.30 -9.27 -9.25
CA ARG A 2 12.31 -7.98 -9.96
C ARG A 2 11.82 -6.89 -8.99
N ALA A 3 12.45 -5.71 -9.01
CA ALA A 3 12.04 -4.61 -8.13
C ALA A 3 10.63 -4.12 -8.52
N LEU A 4 9.70 -4.12 -7.56
CA LEU A 4 8.32 -3.65 -7.73
C LEU A 4 8.22 -2.14 -8.00
N SER A 5 9.21 -1.36 -7.55
CA SER A 5 9.28 0.09 -7.75
C SER A 5 10.73 0.54 -7.87
N PRO A 6 11.06 1.53 -8.72
CA PRO A 6 12.37 2.17 -8.73
C PRO A 6 12.60 3.05 -7.48
N ASN A 7 11.54 3.40 -6.73
CA ASN A 7 11.66 4.21 -5.52
C ASN A 7 12.30 3.41 -4.36
N TYR A 8 13.50 3.81 -3.94
CA TYR A 8 14.25 3.13 -2.87
C TYR A 8 13.50 3.10 -1.53
N ARG A 9 12.69 4.14 -1.21
CA ARG A 9 11.94 4.19 0.05
C ARG A 9 10.86 3.13 0.09
N LEU A 10 10.19 2.88 -1.03
CA LEU A 10 9.18 1.81 -1.15
C LEU A 10 9.81 0.42 -1.10
N ARG A 11 11.01 0.25 -1.69
CA ARG A 11 11.78 -1.00 -1.57
C ARG A 11 12.21 -1.27 -0.12
N LEU A 12 12.72 -0.25 0.57
CA LEU A 12 13.12 -0.36 1.98
C LEU A 12 11.91 -0.64 2.88
N LEU A 13 10.78 0.02 2.63
CA LEU A 13 9.52 -0.26 3.31
C LEU A 13 9.15 -1.75 3.17
N HIS A 14 9.15 -2.27 1.94
CA HIS A 14 8.81 -3.67 1.69
C HIS A 14 9.74 -4.63 2.42
N PHE A 15 11.05 -4.36 2.38
CA PHE A 15 12.06 -5.13 3.13
C PHE A 15 11.75 -5.14 4.64
N LYS A 16 11.46 -3.99 5.23
CA LYS A 16 11.11 -3.90 6.66
C LYS A 16 9.83 -4.68 7.00
N PHE A 17 8.86 -4.78 6.09
CA PHE A 17 7.67 -5.62 6.26
C PHE A 17 8.03 -7.10 6.26
N LEU A 18 8.79 -7.57 5.26
CA LEU A 18 9.18 -8.98 5.13
C LEU A 18 9.95 -9.47 6.35
N HIS A 19 10.87 -8.64 6.85
CA HIS A 19 11.69 -8.96 8.01
C HIS A 19 11.06 -8.54 9.35
N ARG A 20 9.82 -8.03 9.34
CA ARG A 20 9.08 -7.57 10.53
C ARG A 20 9.94 -6.65 11.40
N LEU A 21 10.67 -5.71 10.79
CA LEU A 21 11.69 -4.89 11.47
C LEU A 21 11.12 -3.75 12.30
N TYR A 22 9.82 -3.55 12.21
CA TYR A 22 9.21 -2.44 12.88
C TYR A 22 8.80 -2.77 14.33
N TYR A 23 8.77 -1.76 15.18
CA TYR A 23 8.33 -1.87 16.58
C TYR A 23 6.80 -1.89 16.70
N THR A 24 6.27 -2.93 17.31
CA THR A 24 4.83 -3.10 17.58
C THR A 24 4.55 -2.84 19.07
N PRO A 25 3.31 -2.48 19.48
CA PRO A 25 2.96 -2.35 20.89
C PRO A 25 3.35 -3.57 21.71
N LYS A 26 3.11 -4.78 21.18
CA LYS A 26 3.58 -6.03 21.81
C LYS A 26 5.09 -6.07 22.08
N ARG A 27 5.91 -5.65 21.12
CA ARG A 27 7.38 -5.59 21.29
C ARG A 27 7.79 -4.50 22.26
N LEU A 28 7.21 -3.31 22.12
CA LEU A 28 7.52 -2.18 22.98
C LEU A 28 7.13 -2.44 24.44
N HIS A 29 5.98 -3.09 24.67
CA HIS A 29 5.56 -3.54 25.99
C HIS A 29 6.53 -4.58 26.56
N SER A 30 6.94 -5.58 25.77
CA SER A 30 7.94 -6.56 26.22
C SER A 30 9.32 -5.95 26.54
N MET A 31 9.63 -4.79 25.96
CA MET A 31 10.84 -4.02 26.25
C MET A 31 10.67 -3.07 27.45
N GLY A 32 9.49 -3.02 28.07
CA GLY A 32 9.18 -2.07 29.15
C GLY A 32 9.03 -0.62 28.70
N LEU A 33 8.87 -0.36 27.39
CA LEU A 33 8.74 0.98 26.81
C LEU A 33 7.29 1.46 26.70
N LEU A 34 6.31 0.56 26.83
CA LEU A 34 4.88 0.88 26.88
C LEU A 34 4.21 0.19 28.08
N ALA A 35 3.23 0.87 28.66
CA ALA A 35 2.45 0.35 29.78
C ALA A 35 1.58 -0.85 29.37
N ASP A 36 1.04 -0.86 28.15
CA ASP A 36 0.24 -1.95 27.61
C ASP A 36 0.65 -2.32 26.18
N ALA A 37 0.17 -3.48 25.73
CA ALA A 37 0.37 -3.99 24.38
C ALA A 37 -0.86 -3.77 23.47
N CYS A 38 -1.72 -2.80 23.79
CA CYS A 38 -2.99 -2.62 23.10
C CYS A 38 -2.82 -1.95 21.73
N CYS A 39 -3.71 -2.29 20.82
CA CYS A 39 -3.79 -1.63 19.52
C CYS A 39 -4.39 -0.24 19.70
N ALA A 40 -3.65 0.81 19.35
CA ALA A 40 -4.13 2.19 19.40
C ALA A 40 -5.33 2.51 18.49
N ARG A 41 -5.70 1.57 17.59
CA ARG A 41 -6.81 1.71 16.65
C ARG A 41 -8.07 1.06 17.18
N CYS A 42 -8.04 -0.27 17.32
CA CYS A 42 -9.22 -1.06 17.68
C CYS A 42 -9.25 -1.52 19.15
N GLY A 43 -8.26 -1.15 19.97
CA GLY A 43 -8.19 -1.52 21.39
C GLY A 43 -7.86 -2.99 21.69
N ALA A 44 -7.60 -3.82 20.68
CA ALA A 44 -7.27 -5.23 20.88
C ALA A 44 -5.97 -5.39 21.68
N GLN A 45 -5.96 -6.32 22.63
CA GLN A 45 -4.76 -6.67 23.38
C GLN A 45 -3.74 -7.39 22.48
N ASP A 46 -2.49 -7.44 22.92
CA ASP A 46 -1.44 -8.21 22.26
C ASP A 46 -1.18 -7.84 20.80
N ALA A 47 -1.20 -6.54 20.48
CA ALA A 47 -1.06 -6.01 19.13
C ALA A 47 0.33 -6.30 18.52
N GLY A 48 0.43 -7.47 17.88
CA GLY A 48 1.58 -7.93 17.12
C GLY A 48 1.63 -7.39 15.70
N PHE A 49 2.65 -7.81 14.95
CA PHE A 49 2.84 -7.33 13.57
C PHE A 49 1.67 -7.67 12.65
N LEU A 50 1.17 -8.91 12.70
CA LEU A 50 0.09 -9.35 11.82
C LEU A 50 -1.22 -8.61 12.12
N HIS A 51 -1.52 -8.40 13.40
CA HIS A 51 -2.64 -7.57 13.81
C HIS A 51 -2.56 -6.16 13.22
N LEU A 52 -1.42 -5.48 13.39
CA LEU A 52 -1.26 -4.10 12.91
C LEU A 52 -1.23 -3.97 11.37
N ALA A 53 -0.83 -5.03 10.67
CA ALA A 53 -0.65 -5.02 9.23
C ALA A 53 -1.88 -5.57 8.47
N TRP A 54 -2.70 -6.41 9.10
CA TRP A 54 -3.76 -7.16 8.44
C TRP A 54 -5.01 -7.38 9.29
N GLU A 55 -4.90 -7.98 10.48
CA GLU A 55 -6.08 -8.50 11.20
C GLU A 55 -6.89 -7.41 11.93
N CYS A 56 -6.30 -6.25 12.19
CA CYS A 56 -7.01 -5.12 12.76
C CYS A 56 -8.17 -4.72 11.85
N ALA A 57 -9.39 -4.65 12.38
CA ALA A 57 -10.60 -4.37 11.59
C ALA A 57 -10.49 -3.09 10.76
N GLU A 58 -9.94 -2.01 11.32
CA GLU A 58 -9.72 -0.76 10.58
C GLU A 58 -8.73 -0.92 9.42
N VAL A 59 -7.72 -1.77 9.59
CA VAL A 59 -6.71 -2.03 8.56
C VAL A 59 -7.28 -2.94 7.47
N TYR A 60 -8.01 -3.97 7.87
CA TYR A 60 -8.67 -4.87 6.93
C TYR A 60 -9.70 -4.12 6.07
N ASN A 61 -10.51 -3.26 6.66
CA ASN A 61 -11.46 -2.40 5.93
C ASN A 61 -10.74 -1.52 4.91
N PHE A 62 -9.61 -0.92 5.28
CA PHE A 62 -8.79 -0.16 4.34
C PHE A 62 -8.27 -1.03 3.18
N TRP A 63 -7.75 -2.22 3.46
CA TRP A 63 -7.29 -3.14 2.41
C TRP A 63 -8.41 -3.49 1.43
N GLU A 64 -9.61 -3.70 1.94
CA GLU A 64 -10.79 -4.01 1.14
C GLU A 64 -11.23 -2.81 0.29
N GLU A 65 -11.20 -1.58 0.82
CA GLU A 65 -11.42 -0.35 0.04
C GLU A 65 -10.41 -0.19 -1.09
N ILE A 66 -9.13 -0.46 -0.82
CA ILE A 66 -8.06 -0.41 -1.83
C ILE A 66 -8.30 -1.48 -2.90
N ARG A 67 -8.62 -2.71 -2.50
CA ARG A 67 -8.91 -3.81 -3.43
C ARG A 67 -10.05 -3.44 -4.38
N ARG A 68 -11.16 -2.91 -3.85
CA ARG A 68 -12.29 -2.46 -4.67
C ARG A 68 -11.91 -1.32 -5.60
N SER A 69 -11.18 -0.32 -5.09
CA SER A 69 -10.74 0.82 -5.90
C SER A 69 -9.84 0.38 -7.05
N ILE A 70 -8.92 -0.57 -6.81
CA ILE A 70 -8.07 -1.12 -7.87
C ILE A 70 -8.92 -1.94 -8.86
N ALA A 71 -9.84 -2.77 -8.38
CA ALA A 71 -10.71 -3.56 -9.25
C ALA A 71 -11.58 -2.69 -10.15
N GLU A 72 -12.09 -1.56 -9.64
CA GLU A 72 -12.78 -0.53 -10.42
C GLU A 72 -11.84 0.12 -11.45
N MET A 73 -10.58 0.42 -11.10
CA MET A 73 -9.62 1.03 -12.04
C MET A 73 -9.32 0.13 -13.24
N ILE A 74 -9.16 -1.17 -13.02
CA ILE A 74 -8.68 -2.11 -14.06
C ILE A 74 -9.78 -3.01 -14.62
N GLU A 75 -11.02 -2.86 -14.15
CA GLU A 75 -12.19 -3.66 -14.52
C GLU A 75 -11.98 -5.19 -14.36
N VAL A 76 -11.16 -5.59 -13.38
CA VAL A 76 -10.82 -6.98 -13.10
C VAL A 76 -10.85 -7.23 -11.59
N GLU A 77 -11.38 -8.38 -11.18
CA GLU A 77 -11.34 -8.78 -9.78
C GLU A 77 -9.91 -8.96 -9.28
N VAL A 78 -9.60 -8.30 -8.16
CA VAL A 78 -8.30 -8.42 -7.51
C VAL A 78 -8.44 -9.29 -6.27
N PRO A 79 -7.71 -10.43 -6.18
CA PRO A 79 -7.67 -11.21 -4.96
C PRO A 79 -7.00 -10.40 -3.83
N LEU A 80 -7.54 -10.54 -2.62
CA LEU A 80 -6.98 -9.90 -1.43
C LEU A 80 -6.60 -10.96 -0.42
N SER A 81 -5.30 -11.07 -0.20
CA SER A 81 -4.71 -11.98 0.77
C SER A 81 -3.51 -11.33 1.45
N PRO A 82 -3.09 -11.81 2.64
CA PRO A 82 -1.86 -11.36 3.26
C PRO A 82 -0.63 -11.59 2.36
N LYS A 83 -0.65 -12.62 1.50
CA LYS A 83 0.43 -12.90 0.56
C LYS A 83 0.59 -11.77 -0.46
N ILE A 84 -0.51 -11.25 -0.98
CA ILE A 84 -0.50 -10.12 -1.92
C ILE A 84 -0.17 -8.83 -1.15
N ALA A 85 -0.97 -8.52 -0.12
CA ALA A 85 -0.90 -7.24 0.57
C ALA A 85 0.41 -7.04 1.34
N LEU A 86 0.89 -8.05 2.07
CA LEU A 86 2.06 -7.92 2.94
C LEU A 86 3.35 -8.37 2.24
N LEU A 87 3.28 -9.51 1.54
CA LEU A 87 4.47 -10.13 0.94
C LEU A 87 4.71 -9.74 -0.51
N GLY A 88 3.71 -9.16 -1.20
CA GLY A 88 3.86 -8.74 -2.59
C GLY A 88 3.90 -9.90 -3.59
N TYR A 89 3.35 -11.07 -3.24
CA TYR A 89 3.20 -12.18 -4.17
C TYR A 89 2.09 -11.88 -5.17
N MET A 90 2.47 -11.52 -6.40
CA MET A 90 1.55 -11.08 -7.44
C MET A 90 1.19 -12.19 -8.44
N ASP A 91 1.45 -13.46 -8.12
CA ASP A 91 1.23 -14.58 -9.06
C ASP A 91 -0.27 -14.84 -9.31
N GLU A 92 -1.10 -14.51 -8.32
CA GLU A 92 -2.56 -14.58 -8.41
C GLU A 92 -3.16 -13.41 -9.21
N VAL A 93 -2.39 -12.34 -9.46
CA VAL A 93 -2.85 -11.17 -10.22
C VAL A 93 -2.43 -11.33 -11.68
N GLN A 94 -3.40 -11.73 -12.50
CA GLN A 94 -3.21 -11.92 -13.94
C GLN A 94 -3.46 -10.64 -14.72
N GLY A 95 -2.98 -10.61 -15.97
CA GLY A 95 -3.26 -9.52 -16.91
C GLY A 95 -2.19 -8.42 -17.01
N PRO A 96 -2.39 -7.45 -17.91
CA PRO A 96 -1.39 -6.44 -18.26
C PRO A 96 -1.11 -5.44 -17.13
N HIS A 97 -2.06 -5.27 -16.19
CA HIS A 97 -1.99 -4.31 -15.10
C HIS A 97 -1.23 -4.80 -13.86
N ARG A 98 -0.66 -6.03 -13.87
CA ARG A 98 0.05 -6.62 -12.71
C ARG A 98 1.08 -5.68 -12.07
N ARG A 99 1.79 -4.89 -12.87
CA ARG A 99 2.78 -3.89 -12.38
C ARG A 99 2.11 -2.73 -11.65
N LEU A 100 1.04 -2.17 -12.22
CA LEU A 100 0.27 -1.09 -11.60
C LEU A 100 -0.31 -1.57 -10.26
N VAL A 101 -0.97 -2.73 -10.23
CA VAL A 101 -1.52 -3.31 -9.00
C VAL A 101 -0.43 -3.48 -7.94
N GLY A 102 0.74 -4.01 -8.32
CA GLY A 102 1.86 -4.20 -7.39
C GLY A 102 2.35 -2.87 -6.78
N LEU A 103 2.41 -1.80 -7.58
CA LEU A 103 2.77 -0.46 -7.10
C LEU A 103 1.70 0.12 -6.18
N LEU A 104 0.42 0.04 -6.57
CA LEU A 104 -0.70 0.53 -5.79
C LEU A 104 -0.85 -0.18 -4.45
N MET A 105 -0.67 -1.50 -4.41
CA MET A 105 -0.64 -2.29 -3.18
C MET A 105 0.56 -1.94 -2.30
N LEU A 106 1.72 -1.63 -2.89
CA LEU A 106 2.90 -1.18 -2.15
C LEU A 106 2.71 0.22 -1.53
N LEU A 107 1.99 1.11 -2.20
CA LEU A 107 1.60 2.42 -1.65
C LEU A 107 0.57 2.27 -0.53
N ALA A 108 -0.39 1.34 -0.66
CA ALA A 108 -1.32 1.02 0.42
C ALA A 108 -0.59 0.49 1.66
N LYS A 109 0.37 -0.42 1.47
CA LYS A 109 1.27 -0.90 2.53
C LYS A 109 2.00 0.24 3.24
N ARG A 110 2.44 1.25 2.48
CA ARG A 110 3.07 2.45 3.05
C ARG A 110 2.11 3.21 3.97
N ARG A 111 0.83 3.35 3.60
CA ARG A 111 -0.17 3.98 4.46
C ARG A 111 -0.32 3.23 5.77
N VAL A 112 -0.48 1.91 5.70
CA VAL A 112 -0.57 1.04 6.89
C VAL A 112 0.65 1.28 7.79
N ALA A 113 1.85 1.27 7.22
CA ALA A 113 3.12 1.50 7.92
C ALA A 113 3.35 2.93 8.45
N MET A 114 2.65 3.94 7.96
CA MET A 114 2.76 5.31 8.50
C MET A 114 1.69 5.58 9.55
N CYS A 115 0.51 5.00 9.37
CA CYS A 115 -0.60 5.15 10.27
C CYS A 115 -0.42 4.32 11.55
N TRP A 116 0.29 3.19 11.46
CA TRP A 116 0.55 2.31 12.59
C TRP A 116 1.39 2.96 13.73
N SER A 117 2.24 3.94 13.42
CA SER A 117 3.17 4.59 14.34
C SER A 117 2.57 5.86 14.90
N ARG A 118 1.48 6.30 14.28
CA ARG A 118 0.69 7.48 14.67
C ARG A 118 -0.62 7.10 15.34
N GLY A 119 -0.91 5.79 15.47
CA GLY A 119 -2.16 5.28 16.07
C GLY A 119 -3.43 5.67 15.31
N ARG A 120 -3.36 5.94 14.00
CA ARG A 120 -4.52 6.36 13.20
C ARG A 120 -4.95 5.28 12.21
N ALA A 121 -6.22 5.30 11.79
CA ALA A 121 -6.69 4.49 10.66
C ALA A 121 -6.08 5.00 9.34
N PRO A 122 -5.62 4.11 8.44
CA PRO A 122 -5.29 4.48 7.06
C PRO A 122 -6.56 4.86 6.27
N ARG A 123 -6.45 5.83 5.36
CA ARG A 123 -7.58 6.37 4.58
C ARG A 123 -7.35 6.20 3.08
N ARG A 124 -8.39 5.82 2.34
CA ARG A 124 -8.37 5.71 0.86
C ARG A 124 -7.94 7.02 0.19
N SER A 125 -8.43 8.17 0.64
CA SER A 125 -8.09 9.48 0.07
C SER A 125 -6.60 9.81 0.18
N ASP A 126 -5.96 9.45 1.29
CA ASP A 126 -4.53 9.62 1.43
C ASP A 126 -3.73 8.70 0.49
N TRP A 127 -4.21 7.47 0.29
CA TRP A 127 -3.61 6.54 -0.64
C TRP A 127 -3.72 7.02 -2.09
N LEU A 128 -4.87 7.56 -2.50
CA LEU A 128 -5.03 8.16 -3.84
C LEU A 128 -4.07 9.32 -4.07
N ARG A 129 -3.89 10.19 -3.06
CA ARG A 129 -2.86 11.26 -3.12
C ARG A 129 -1.46 10.71 -3.26
N ASP A 130 -1.11 9.67 -2.51
CA ASP A 130 0.19 9.01 -2.61
C ASP A 130 0.39 8.35 -3.99
N ALA A 131 -0.68 7.83 -4.61
CA ALA A 131 -0.66 7.26 -5.96
C ALA A 131 -0.44 8.31 -7.05
N ALA A 132 -1.20 9.41 -7.01
CA ALA A 132 -1.03 10.54 -7.94
C ALA A 132 0.39 11.13 -7.83
N PHE A 133 0.86 11.39 -6.61
CA PHE A 133 2.22 11.88 -6.39
C PHE A 133 3.29 10.90 -6.89
N CYS A 134 3.10 9.59 -6.70
CA CYS A 134 4.03 8.59 -7.21
C CYS A 134 4.07 8.57 -8.75
N HIS A 135 2.92 8.76 -9.40
CA HIS A 135 2.84 8.89 -10.86
C HIS A 135 3.65 10.10 -11.34
N ASP A 136 3.42 11.28 -10.76
CA ASP A 136 4.13 12.52 -11.13
C ASP A 136 5.66 12.38 -10.95
N GLN A 137 6.10 11.81 -9.83
CA GLN A 137 7.53 11.56 -9.59
C GLN A 137 8.15 10.63 -10.62
N LEU A 138 7.41 9.62 -11.06
CA LEU A 138 7.90 8.68 -12.05
C LEU A 138 7.89 9.28 -13.44
N LEU A 139 6.90 10.09 -13.80
CA LEU A 139 6.88 10.81 -15.07
C LEU A 139 8.14 11.66 -15.25
N VAL A 140 8.48 12.48 -14.24
CA VAL A 140 9.72 13.27 -14.24
C VAL A 140 10.96 12.38 -14.32
N PHE A 141 11.00 11.29 -13.55
CA PHE A 141 12.12 10.33 -13.64
C PHE A 141 12.28 9.78 -15.05
N TRP A 142 11.20 9.46 -15.76
CA TRP A 142 11.25 8.92 -17.12
C TRP A 142 11.57 9.97 -18.18
N GLU A 143 11.19 11.24 -17.99
CA GLU A 143 11.59 12.36 -18.86
C GLU A 143 13.10 12.61 -18.86
N LEU A 144 13.75 12.30 -17.74
CA LEU A 144 15.20 12.44 -17.58
C LEU A 144 15.99 11.23 -18.15
N MET A 145 15.31 10.17 -18.62
CA MET A 145 15.93 8.96 -19.16
C MET A 145 16.03 9.00 -20.69
N PRO A 146 16.97 8.28 -21.32
CA PRO A 146 17.11 8.26 -22.78
C PRO A 146 15.83 7.83 -23.50
N GLU A 147 15.58 8.41 -24.68
CA GLU A 147 14.44 8.06 -25.54
C GLU A 147 14.35 6.54 -25.77
N GLY A 148 13.13 5.98 -25.64
CA GLY A 148 12.89 4.53 -25.70
C GLY A 148 12.94 3.80 -24.35
N SER A 149 13.34 4.46 -23.26
CA SER A 149 13.34 3.88 -21.90
C SER A 149 11.96 3.92 -21.22
N ARG A 150 11.00 4.69 -21.75
CA ARG A 150 9.67 4.87 -21.16
C ARG A 150 8.86 3.58 -21.30
N PRO A 151 8.41 2.96 -20.19
CA PRO A 151 7.49 1.83 -20.26
C PRO A 151 6.18 2.24 -20.96
N LYS A 152 5.47 1.28 -21.57
CA LYS A 152 4.05 1.46 -21.93
C LYS A 152 3.31 2.06 -20.73
N ASP A 153 2.41 3.02 -20.96
CA ASP A 153 1.77 3.77 -19.88
C ASP A 153 0.96 2.84 -18.97
N ILE A 154 1.58 2.44 -17.86
CA ILE A 154 0.97 1.57 -16.86
C ILE A 154 -0.01 2.35 -15.98
N TRP A 155 -0.06 3.69 -16.07
CA TRP A 155 -0.82 4.57 -15.19
C TRP A 155 -2.15 5.05 -15.80
N ALA A 156 -2.39 4.80 -17.09
CA ALA A 156 -3.64 5.15 -17.75
C ALA A 156 -4.91 4.79 -16.94
N PRO A 157 -5.05 3.57 -16.37
CA PRO A 157 -6.23 3.22 -15.56
C PRO A 157 -6.38 4.08 -14.29
N LEU A 158 -5.27 4.49 -13.67
CA LEU A 158 -5.33 5.38 -12.50
C LEU A 158 -5.79 6.78 -12.91
N ASN A 159 -5.30 7.31 -14.03
CA ASN A 159 -5.64 8.66 -14.48
C ASN A 159 -7.13 8.77 -14.83
N GLU A 160 -7.67 7.78 -15.56
CA GLU A 160 -9.09 7.69 -15.87
C GLU A 160 -9.93 7.60 -14.58
N TYR A 161 -9.52 6.75 -13.64
CA TYR A 161 -10.18 6.67 -12.35
C TYR A 161 -10.19 7.99 -11.60
N LEU A 162 -9.04 8.68 -11.49
CA LEU A 162 -8.95 9.96 -10.81
C LEU A 162 -9.87 11.02 -11.45
N ALA A 163 -9.98 11.06 -12.78
CA ALA A 163 -10.88 11.95 -13.50
C ALA A 163 -12.36 11.70 -13.12
N THR A 164 -12.79 10.43 -13.08
CA THR A 164 -14.17 10.09 -12.68
C THR A 164 -14.47 10.45 -11.22
N GLN A 165 -13.48 10.40 -10.32
CA GLN A 165 -13.68 10.78 -8.92
C GLN A 165 -13.81 12.29 -8.75
N THR A 166 -13.10 13.09 -9.54
CA THR A 166 -13.26 14.55 -9.56
C THR A 166 -14.63 14.98 -10.07
N GLU A 167 -15.17 14.31 -11.10
CA GLU A 167 -16.51 14.59 -11.62
C GLU A 167 -17.62 14.24 -10.62
N ARG A 168 -17.46 13.16 -9.85
CA ARG A 168 -18.41 12.76 -8.81
C ARG A 168 -18.40 13.66 -7.56
N ALA A 169 -17.37 14.48 -7.40
CA ALA A 169 -17.21 15.37 -6.26
C ALA A 169 -17.64 16.83 -6.56
N ALA A 170 -17.96 17.13 -7.82
CA ALA A 170 -18.48 18.42 -8.29
C ALA A 170 -20.02 18.41 -8.31
#